data_AF-A0AAV9DRH7-F1
#
_entry.id   AF-A0AAV9DRH7-F1
#
_cell.length_a   1.000
_cell.length_b   1.000
_cell.length_c   1.000
_cell.angle_alpha   90.00
_cell.angle_beta   90.00
_cell.angle_gamma   90.00
#
_symmetry.space_group_name_H-M   'P 1'
#
loop_
_entity.id
_entity.type
_entity.pdbx_description
1 polymer ?
#
loop_
_entity_poly.entity_id
_entity_poly.type
_entity_poly.pdbx_seq_one_letter_code
_entity_poly.pdbx_strand_id
1 'polypeptide(L)'
;MYQLLIPIRPIGPLLPGLKPDRPVGRYWPEDSTCEEWLDQQPPKSVIYVAFGSFTVFDPQQFQEFALGLEIMGRRFLWVVRPDLTEKVGLRLCKDAEGIVTRGEIKAKVEVLLGNKEVVRRALELKEIATNGIAEGGSSFDNFNEFVESMKNL
;
A
#
# COMPACT_ATOMS: atom_id res chain seq x y z
N MET A 1 -7.50 38.46 -19.77
CA MET A 1 -6.70 37.49 -18.99
C MET A 1 -7.27 36.12 -19.32
N TYR A 2 -6.66 35.39 -20.26
CA TYR A 2 -7.17 34.08 -20.67
C TYR A 2 -6.69 33.05 -19.66
N GLN A 3 -7.61 32.48 -18.87
CA GLN A 3 -7.32 31.32 -18.04
C GLN A 3 -7.15 30.12 -18.98
N LEU A 4 -5.91 29.72 -19.25
CA LEU A 4 -5.63 28.44 -19.89
C LEU A 4 -6.05 27.34 -18.91
N LEU A 5 -7.21 26.75 -19.17
CA LEU A 5 -7.72 25.61 -18.42
C LEU A 5 -6.99 24.37 -18.95
N ILE A 6 -6.01 23.89 -18.20
CA ILE A 6 -5.31 22.65 -18.53
C ILE A 6 -6.30 21.50 -18.25
N PRO A 7 -6.71 20.71 -19.26
CA PRO A 7 -7.62 19.61 -19.03
C PRO A 7 -6.93 18.55 -18.15
N ILE A 8 -7.50 18.28 -16.97
CA ILE A 8 -7.02 17.21 -16.08
C ILE A 8 -7.78 15.94 -16.44
N ARG A 9 -7.05 14.89 -16.80
CA ARG A 9 -7.61 13.57 -17.14
C ARG A 9 -7.10 12.52 -16.15
N PRO A 10 -7.94 12.03 -15.22
CA PRO A 10 -7.53 10.97 -14.31
C PRO A 10 -7.43 9.63 -15.08
N ILE A 11 -6.26 8.99 -14.99
CA ILE A 11 -5.95 7.72 -15.68
C ILE A 11 -5.59 6.60 -14.69
N GLY A 12 -5.98 6.75 -13.42
CA GLY A 12 -5.59 5.85 -12.34
C GLY A 12 -6.62 4.75 -12.02
N PRO A 13 -6.22 3.69 -11.28
CA PRO A 13 -4.84 3.43 -10.86
C PRO A 13 -3.97 2.90 -12.00
N LEU A 14 -2.74 3.38 -12.08
CA LEU A 14 -1.74 2.83 -13.00
C LEU A 14 -1.16 1.56 -12.37
N LEU A 15 -1.65 0.41 -12.81
CA LEU A 15 -1.21 -0.88 -12.29
C LEU A 15 0.10 -1.29 -12.97
N PRO A 16 1.20 -1.49 -12.21
CA PRO A 16 2.40 -2.10 -12.75
C PRO A 16 2.14 -3.57 -13.07
N GLY A 17 2.49 -4.01 -14.28
CA GLY A 17 2.64 -5.43 -14.62
C GLY A 17 1.36 -6.27 -14.65
N LEU A 18 0.32 -5.84 -15.38
CA LEU A 18 -0.86 -6.69 -15.68
C LEU A 18 -0.54 -8.00 -16.44
N LYS A 19 0.68 -8.10 -16.98
CA LYS A 19 1.16 -9.26 -17.73
C LYS A 19 2.17 -10.03 -16.85
N PRO A 20 1.83 -11.26 -16.41
CA PRO A 20 2.74 -12.09 -15.60
C PRO A 20 4.10 -12.32 -16.25
N ASP A 21 4.15 -12.32 -17.58
CA ASP A 21 5.36 -12.53 -18.39
C ASP A 21 6.20 -11.26 -18.60
N ARG A 22 5.68 -10.08 -18.26
CA ARG A 22 6.35 -8.78 -18.44
C ARG A 22 6.08 -7.84 -17.28
N PRO A 23 6.64 -8.11 -16.10
CA PRO A 23 6.53 -7.19 -15.00
C PRO A 23 7.27 -5.87 -15.32
N VAL A 24 6.53 -4.76 -15.30
CA VAL A 24 7.07 -3.42 -15.48
C VAL A 24 7.35 -2.83 -14.10
N GLY A 25 8.56 -2.32 -13.86
CA GLY A 25 8.95 -1.69 -12.60
C GLY A 25 9.58 -2.61 -11.54
N ARG A 26 10.01 -3.83 -11.90
CA ARG A 26 10.83 -4.68 -11.03
C ARG A 26 12.31 -4.29 -11.15
N TYR A 27 12.83 -3.59 -10.14
CA TYR A 27 14.23 -3.14 -10.11
C TYR A 27 15.19 -4.19 -9.52
N TRP A 28 14.66 -5.23 -8.86
CA TRP A 28 15.44 -6.24 -8.14
C TRP A 28 14.84 -7.65 -8.34
N PRO A 29 15.66 -8.72 -8.23
CA PRO A 29 15.15 -10.10 -8.19
C PRO A 29 14.17 -10.29 -7.04
N GLU A 30 13.08 -11.04 -7.29
CA GLU A 30 12.08 -11.33 -6.25
C GLU A 30 12.53 -12.46 -5.34
N ASP A 31 12.28 -12.29 -4.06
CA ASP A 31 12.40 -13.34 -3.06
C ASP A 31 11.04 -14.04 -2.90
N SER A 32 10.90 -15.21 -3.52
CA SER A 32 9.68 -16.01 -3.49
C SER A 32 9.50 -16.80 -2.19
N THR A 33 10.49 -16.82 -1.29
CA THR A 33 10.38 -17.61 -0.05
C THR A 33 9.23 -17.14 0.83
N CYS A 34 8.89 -15.85 0.78
CA CYS A 34 7.74 -15.30 1.51
C CYS A 34 6.40 -15.72 0.90
N GLU A 35 6.33 -15.96 -0.41
CA GLU A 35 5.13 -16.44 -1.10
C GLU A 35 4.84 -17.89 -0.73
N GLU A 36 5.86 -18.76 -0.75
CA GLU A 36 5.72 -20.16 -0.32
C GLU A 36 5.22 -20.27 1.12
N TRP A 37 5.67 -19.38 2.00
CA TRP A 37 5.15 -19.31 3.38
C TRP A 37 3.71 -18.82 3.42
N LEU A 38 3.34 -17.81 2.63
CA LEU A 38 1.97 -17.28 2.56
C LEU A 38 0.96 -18.31 2.05
N ASP A 39 1.33 -19.11 1.06
CA ASP A 39 0.49 -20.14 0.45
C ASP A 39 0.06 -21.23 1.45
N GLN A 40 0.84 -21.42 2.51
CA GLN A 40 0.54 -22.38 3.58
C GLN A 40 -0.44 -21.83 4.63
N GLN A 41 -0.82 -20.55 4.55
CA GLN A 41 -1.69 -19.92 5.54
C GLN A 41 -3.15 -19.91 5.08
N PRO A 42 -4.13 -19.99 6.01
CA PRO A 42 -5.53 -19.86 5.64
C PRO A 42 -5.83 -18.52 4.94
N PRO A 43 -6.80 -18.47 4.01
CA PRO A 43 -7.20 -17.22 3.39
C PRO A 43 -7.56 -16.14 4.42
N LYS A 44 -7.11 -14.90 4.19
CA LYS A 44 -7.40 -13.73 5.04
C LYS A 44 -6.90 -13.87 6.48
N SER A 45 -5.86 -14.67 6.73
CA SER A 45 -5.34 -14.94 8.09
C SER A 45 -4.03 -14.22 8.44
N VAL A 46 -3.34 -13.65 7.45
CA VAL A 46 -2.03 -12.99 7.62
C VAL A 46 -2.19 -11.47 7.55
N ILE A 47 -1.54 -10.77 8.47
CA ILE A 47 -1.44 -9.31 8.46
C ILE A 47 -0.19 -8.91 7.68
N TYR A 48 -0.35 -8.18 6.58
CA TYR A 48 0.77 -7.55 5.90
C TYR A 48 1.09 -6.20 6.53
N VAL A 49 2.36 -5.98 6.86
CA VAL A 49 2.85 -4.74 7.46
C VAL A 49 4.00 -4.20 6.61
N ALA A 50 3.84 -2.98 6.11
CA ALA A 50 4.90 -2.24 5.45
C ALA A 50 4.69 -0.74 5.64
N PHE A 51 5.80 -0.02 5.77
CA PHE A 51 5.79 1.44 5.97
C PHE A 51 6.25 2.23 4.74
N GLY A 52 6.30 1.59 3.56
CA GLY A 52 6.77 2.23 2.32
C GLY A 52 8.22 2.68 2.41
N SER A 53 8.84 3.03 1.28
CA SER A 53 10.31 3.21 1.16
C SER A 53 10.94 4.35 1.96
N PHE A 54 10.15 5.26 2.53
CA PHE A 54 10.68 6.50 3.12
C PHE A 54 10.52 6.64 4.62
N THR A 55 9.69 5.82 5.27
CA THR A 55 9.45 5.94 6.71
C THR A 55 10.60 5.41 7.55
N VAL A 56 10.95 6.15 8.60
CA VAL A 56 11.93 5.77 9.64
C VAL A 56 11.29 5.83 11.02
N PHE A 57 11.57 4.80 11.83
CA PHE A 57 11.23 4.73 13.25
C PHE A 57 12.44 5.05 14.12
N ASP A 58 12.20 5.68 15.26
CA ASP A 58 13.17 5.57 16.35
C ASP A 58 13.15 4.14 16.93
N PRO A 59 14.24 3.68 17.57
CA PRO A 59 14.32 2.32 18.09
C PRO A 59 13.23 1.95 19.10
N GLN A 60 12.78 2.90 19.92
CA GLN A 60 11.74 2.65 20.92
C GLN A 60 10.38 2.43 20.26
N GLN A 61 10.05 3.23 19.25
CA GLN A 61 8.83 3.03 18.47
C GLN A 61 8.86 1.72 17.66
N PHE A 62 10.01 1.35 17.10
CA PHE A 62 10.19 0.05 16.43
C PHE A 62 9.93 -1.11 17.39
N GLN A 63 10.47 -1.02 18.61
CA GLN A 63 10.27 -2.04 19.64
C GLN A 63 8.80 -2.13 20.10
N GLU A 64 8.12 -1.01 20.33
CA GLU A 64 6.68 -1.02 20.66
C GLU A 64 5.85 -1.64 19.54
N PHE A 65 6.25 -1.42 18.28
CA PHE A 65 5.58 -2.02 17.14
C PHE A 65 5.79 -3.53 17.05
N ALA A 66 7.03 -3.99 17.19
CA ALA A 66 7.36 -5.42 17.22
C ALA A 66 6.61 -6.15 18.35
N LEU A 67 6.60 -5.58 19.55
CA LEU A 67 5.90 -6.15 20.71
C LEU A 67 4.38 -6.10 20.53
N GLY A 68 3.85 -5.06 19.88
CA GLY A 68 2.45 -4.98 19.50
C GLY A 68 2.04 -6.11 18.56
N LEU A 69 2.86 -6.40 17.55
CA LEU A 69 2.64 -7.53 16.63
C LEU A 69 2.71 -8.88 17.34
N GLU A 70 3.70 -9.07 18.22
CA GLU A 70 3.89 -10.32 18.97
C GLU A 70 2.71 -10.65 19.89
N ILE A 71 2.25 -9.67 20.69
CA ILE A 71 1.17 -9.87 21.68
C ILE A 71 -0.17 -10.20 21.01
N MET A 72 -0.35 -9.86 19.73
CA MET A 72 -1.59 -10.20 19.01
C MET A 72 -1.74 -11.69 18.74
N GLY A 73 -0.66 -12.48 18.78
CA GLY A 73 -0.71 -13.94 18.53
C GLY A 73 -1.24 -14.30 17.14
N ARG A 74 -1.15 -13.38 16.18
CA ARG A 74 -1.58 -13.57 14.79
C ARG A 74 -0.38 -13.69 13.87
N ARG A 75 -0.56 -14.38 12.74
CA ARG A 75 0.44 -14.45 11.68
C ARG A 75 0.55 -13.08 11.02
N PHE A 76 1.77 -12.60 10.86
CA PHE A 76 2.06 -11.36 10.15
C PHE A 76 3.27 -11.55 9.23
N LEU A 77 3.28 -10.80 8.14
CA LEU A 77 4.42 -10.62 7.25
C LEU A 77 4.81 -9.15 7.33
N TRP A 78 5.96 -8.85 7.95
CA TRP A 78 6.42 -7.49 8.14
C TRP A 78 7.69 -7.23 7.34
N VAL A 79 7.63 -6.23 6.46
CA VAL A 79 8.79 -5.73 5.72
C VAL A 79 9.61 -4.82 6.64
N VAL A 80 10.75 -5.32 7.10
CA VAL A 80 11.75 -4.57 7.86
C VAL A 80 12.92 -4.24 6.92
N ARG A 81 13.27 -2.96 6.84
CA ARG A 81 14.43 -2.50 6.06
C ARG A 81 15.59 -2.15 6.99
N PRO A 82 16.85 -2.25 6.52
CA PRO A 82 18.01 -1.82 7.29
C PRO A 82 17.93 -0.34 7.70
N ASP A 83 17.45 0.52 6.79
CA ASP A 83 17.33 1.97 7.01
C ASP A 83 16.11 2.35 7.88
N LEU A 84 15.29 1.39 8.29
CA LEU A 84 14.04 1.64 9.01
C LEU A 84 14.27 2.26 10.39
N THR A 85 15.48 2.12 10.95
CA THR A 85 15.92 2.76 12.20
C THR A 85 17.11 3.70 12.02
N GLU A 86 17.60 3.85 10.78
CA GLU A 86 18.72 4.72 10.46
C GLU A 86 18.24 6.14 10.14
N LYS A 87 19.04 7.15 10.49
CA LYS A 87 18.67 8.58 10.42
C LYS A 87 18.53 9.15 8.99
N VAL A 88 18.55 8.31 7.95
CA VAL A 88 18.63 8.74 6.54
C VAL A 88 17.27 8.88 5.84
N GLY A 89 16.19 8.37 6.42
CA GLY A 89 14.83 8.53 5.89
C GLY A 89 13.95 9.55 6.63
N LEU A 90 12.70 9.70 6.19
CA LEU A 90 11.75 10.65 6.75
C LEU A 90 11.30 10.18 8.14
N ARG A 91 11.71 10.93 9.17
CA ARG A 91 11.35 10.65 10.55
C ARG A 91 9.90 11.05 10.81
N LEU A 92 9.08 10.10 11.23
CA LEU A 92 7.74 10.40 11.76
C LEU A 92 7.90 10.91 13.19
N CYS A 93 8.08 12.23 13.35
CA CYS A 93 8.10 12.85 14.67
C CYS A 93 6.68 12.91 15.24
N LYS A 94 6.49 12.42 16.47
CA LYS A 94 5.28 12.67 17.27
C LYS A 94 5.64 13.55 18.49
N ASP A 95 4.61 14.19 19.02
CA ASP A 95 4.58 15.28 20.01
C ASP A 95 4.91 14.83 21.46
N ALA A 96 4.54 15.60 22.50
CA ALA A 96 5.29 15.79 23.76
C ALA A 96 5.73 14.54 24.58
N GLU A 97 5.13 13.36 24.41
CA GLU A 97 5.60 12.06 24.94
C GLU A 97 5.62 10.92 23.86
N GLY A 98 5.60 11.31 22.58
CA GLY A 98 4.96 10.69 21.42
C GLY A 98 5.34 9.29 20.95
N ILE A 99 5.19 8.27 21.78
CA ILE A 99 5.30 6.86 21.38
C ILE A 99 3.92 6.22 21.28
N VAL A 100 3.63 5.55 20.16
CA VAL A 100 2.48 4.65 20.05
C VAL A 100 2.82 3.36 20.77
N THR A 101 2.14 3.11 21.88
CA THR A 101 2.36 1.90 22.68
C THR A 101 1.87 0.66 21.95
N ARG A 102 2.47 -0.49 22.26
CA ARG A 102 2.03 -1.81 21.78
C ARG A 102 0.56 -2.10 22.05
N GLY A 103 0.03 -1.58 23.16
CA GLY A 103 -1.38 -1.72 23.54
C GLY A 103 -2.30 -0.97 22.57
N GLU A 104 -1.92 0.25 22.20
CA GLU A 104 -2.65 1.05 21.21
C GLU A 104 -2.58 0.39 19.82
N ILE A 105 -1.40 -0.11 19.41
CA ILE A 105 -1.21 -0.80 18.13
C ILE A 105 -2.12 -2.02 18.05
N LYS A 106 -2.11 -2.87 19.08
CA LYS A 106 -2.98 -4.04 19.18
C LYS A 106 -4.45 -3.64 19.08
N ALA A 107 -4.88 -2.65 19.86
CA ALA A 107 -6.27 -2.22 19.89
C ALA A 107 -6.75 -1.73 18.50
N LYS A 108 -5.93 -0.94 17.79
CA LYS A 108 -6.29 -0.45 16.45
C LYS A 108 -6.35 -1.56 15.41
N VAL A 109 -5.40 -2.49 15.45
CA VAL A 109 -5.40 -3.64 14.53
C VAL A 109 -6.59 -4.54 14.79
N GLU A 110 -6.94 -4.82 16.04
CA GLU A 110 -8.13 -5.62 16.38
C GLU A 110 -9.44 -4.95 15.92
N VAL A 111 -9.56 -3.63 16.10
CA VAL A 111 -10.70 -2.86 15.57
C VAL A 111 -10.76 -2.96 14.05
N LEU A 112 -9.63 -2.81 13.35
CA LEU A 112 -9.57 -2.91 11.90
C LEU A 112 -10.01 -4.30 11.41
N LEU A 113 -9.45 -5.37 11.99
CA LEU A 113 -9.69 -6.75 11.57
C LEU A 113 -11.10 -7.24 11.92
N GLY A 114 -11.69 -6.74 13.01
CA GLY A 114 -13.06 -7.05 13.42
C GLY A 114 -14.13 -6.32 12.59
N ASN A 115 -13.75 -5.29 11.83
CA ASN A 115 -14.70 -4.43 11.14
C ASN A 115 -15.00 -4.92 9.71
N LYS A 116 -16.12 -5.63 9.56
CA LYS A 116 -16.60 -6.12 8.25
C LYS A 116 -16.88 -4.99 7.25
N GLU A 117 -17.21 -3.79 7.72
CA GLU A 117 -17.46 -2.63 6.84
C GLU A 117 -16.17 -2.17 6.14
N VAL A 118 -15.02 -2.27 6.81
CA VAL A 118 -13.72 -1.96 6.21
C VAL A 118 -13.46 -2.90 5.03
N VAL A 119 -13.68 -4.19 5.23
CA VAL A 119 -13.50 -5.20 4.17
C VAL A 119 -14.49 -4.96 3.03
N ARG A 120 -15.77 -4.68 3.34
CA ARG A 120 -16.80 -4.38 2.35
C ARG A 120 -16.42 -3.20 1.46
N ARG A 121 -16.05 -2.06 2.06
CA ARG A 121 -15.63 -0.86 1.32
C ARG A 121 -14.36 -1.08 0.50
N ALA A 122 -13.39 -1.83 1.03
CA ALA A 122 -12.17 -2.15 0.28
C ALA A 122 -12.48 -2.96 -0.99
N LEU A 123 -13.44 -3.90 -0.93
CA LEU A 123 -13.90 -4.66 -2.08
C LEU A 123 -14.65 -3.78 -3.09
N GLU A 124 -15.51 -2.88 -2.63
CA GLU A 124 -16.19 -1.90 -3.50
C GLU A 124 -15.20 -1.00 -4.24
N LEU A 125 -14.20 -0.46 -3.53
CA LEU A 125 -13.16 0.36 -4.12
C LEU A 125 -12.31 -0.43 -5.14
N LYS A 126 -12.02 -1.70 -4.85
CA LYS A 126 -11.34 -2.60 -5.79
C LYS A 126 -12.15 -2.76 -7.07
N GLU A 127 -13.46 -2.96 -6.97
CA GLU A 127 -14.35 -3.11 -8.13
C GLU A 127 -14.38 -1.82 -8.96
N ILE A 128 -14.59 -0.67 -8.32
CA ILE A 128 -14.58 0.65 -8.98
C ILE A 128 -13.26 0.88 -9.72
N ALA A 129 -12.13 0.62 -9.06
CA ALA A 129 -10.80 0.79 -9.65
C ALA A 129 -10.58 -0.16 -10.84
N THR A 130 -11.04 -1.41 -10.74
CA THR A 130 -10.91 -2.41 -11.81
C THR A 130 -11.76 -2.04 -13.02
N ASN A 131 -13.00 -1.59 -12.80
CA ASN A 131 -13.89 -1.16 -13.87
C ASN A 131 -13.41 0.12 -14.54
N GLY A 132 -12.79 1.05 -13.79
CA GLY A 132 -12.25 2.28 -14.33
C GLY A 132 -11.13 2.05 -15.36
N ILE A 133 -10.31 1.02 -15.17
CA ILE A 133 -9.16 0.72 -16.05
C ILE A 133 -9.45 -0.30 -17.15
N ALA A 134 -10.58 -1.02 -17.06
CA ALA A 134 -11.00 -1.98 -18.07
C ALA A 134 -11.35 -1.28 -19.40
N GLU A 135 -11.38 -2.03 -20.50
CA GLU A 135 -11.79 -1.49 -21.81
C GLU A 135 -13.19 -0.89 -21.74
N GLY A 136 -13.35 0.35 -22.20
CA GLY A 136 -14.57 1.16 -22.04
C GLY A 136 -14.80 1.76 -20.65
N GLY A 137 -13.81 1.62 -19.75
CA GLY A 137 -13.79 2.27 -18.45
C GLY A 137 -13.31 3.72 -18.51
N SER A 138 -13.64 4.53 -17.51
CA SER A 138 -13.35 5.97 -17.52
C SER A 138 -11.87 6.33 -17.63
N SER A 139 -10.98 5.58 -16.96
CA SER A 139 -9.53 5.81 -17.04
C SER A 139 -8.93 5.29 -18.35
N PHE A 140 -9.50 4.22 -18.92
CA PHE A 140 -9.15 3.72 -20.24
C PHE A 140 -9.49 4.76 -21.33
N ASP A 141 -10.71 5.29 -21.29
CA ASP A 141 -11.17 6.31 -22.24
C ASP A 141 -10.36 7.61 -22.10
N ASN A 142 -10.15 8.08 -20.87
CA ASN A 142 -9.33 9.25 -20.59
C ASN A 142 -7.89 9.11 -21.13
N PHE A 143 -7.30 7.91 -21.03
CA PHE A 143 -5.97 7.64 -21.55
C PHE A 143 -5.95 7.63 -23.08
N ASN A 144 -6.94 6.99 -23.73
CA ASN A 144 -7.04 6.98 -25.19
C ASN A 144 -7.25 8.38 -25.75
N GLU A 145 -8.14 9.19 -25.17
CA GLU A 145 -8.30 10.58 -25.57
C GLU A 145 -7.02 11.39 -25.40
N PHE A 146 -6.25 11.15 -24.33
CA PHE A 146 -4.95 11.78 -24.12
C PHE A 146 -3.97 11.40 -25.23
N VAL A 147 -3.87 10.12 -25.57
CA VAL A 147 -3.02 9.63 -26.67
C VAL A 147 -3.44 10.25 -28.01
N GLU A 148 -4.72 10.33 -28.30
CA GLU A 148 -5.22 10.98 -29.53
C GLU A 148 -4.92 12.49 -29.56
N SER A 149 -5.03 13.16 -28.41
CA SER A 149 -4.67 14.59 -28.32
C SER A 149 -3.17 14.79 -28.63
N MET A 150 -2.30 13.89 -28.16
CA MET A 150 -0.86 13.94 -28.41
C MET A 150 -0.48 13.66 -29.87
N LYS A 151 -1.23 12.84 -30.59
CA LYS A 151 -1.01 12.57 -32.03
C LYS A 151 -1.38 13.76 -32.92
N ASN A 152 -2.29 14.61 -32.45
CA ASN A 152 -2.80 15.77 -33.18
C ASN A 152 -2.09 17.08 -32.81
N LEU A 153 -0.99 17.00 -32.05
CA LEU A 153 -0.03 18.09 -31.82
C LEU A 153 1.04 18.10 -32.92
#